data_AF-A0A7M5VHB4-F1
#
_entry.id   AF-A0A7M5VHB4-F1
#
_cell.length_a   1.000
_cell.length_b   1.000
_cell.length_c   1.000
_cell.angle_alpha   90.00
_cell.angle_beta   90.00
_cell.angle_gamma   90.00
#
_symmetry.space_group_name_H-M   'P 1'
#
loop_
_entity.id
_entity.type
_entity.pdbx_description
1 polymer ?
#
loop_
_entity_poly.entity_id
_entity_poly.type
_entity_poly.pdbx_seq_one_letter_code
_entity_poly.pdbx_strand_id
1 'polypeptide(L)'
;MAGGGDDVTRLLFQRQTFGKKVERKICKCLLQSNNREYKCSWRKKLNSSFRYNGQMYLDHFSRFFQGCFNEKGEPHFLDTKIEETNRMNGIDRSHIDRWRIEHTLLFETNCAELNDGQGLKKGAYERRLFALCSDSFVNEYALKPTGWTLLKRFYLGSSTFKHMNYETPLARFVVRTKKKPRQNDRDLVMFFVIFTMTPFRFHSVLPINESVFGKVQDAFVINNMVIVYSGKTYSIYDLNEILSSSLTDEPDQSQHRRIGEYPSELPFNVDLKKRPVMLFQLESCKDIRGFTFGGYPWYCLASFRGHSQLLDLRTGVKVATLRHDRNANVTLDDEKKAYFHLDCSGRVLSVEYDQIKCLKIVDNSKRQSIEFKTCFTINYSTPQMTQNENAPPRYSRSGRAYKKVIIPQEQALPSEIVHSLDYDRELDILAVLYTRYVASDVESNKYVISLYENQTGREIRNIVLPPSVSDSDAYDWSVFFEDMLLVCCMGEIGGNRQTNTVFVYSLQEEVQ
;
A
#
# COMPACT_ATOMS: atom_id res chain seq x y z
N MET A 1 0.49 2.98 20.90
CA MET A 1 1.50 2.77 19.85
C MET A 1 0.88 1.80 18.87
N ALA A 2 0.28 2.32 17.80
CA ALA A 2 -0.30 1.56 16.69
C ALA A 2 -0.32 2.56 15.53
N GLY A 3 0.60 2.41 14.60
CA GLY A 3 0.92 3.40 13.59
C GLY A 3 2.26 3.04 12.97
N GLY A 4 2.22 2.08 12.05
CA GLY A 4 3.39 1.59 11.31
C GLY A 4 3.01 0.83 10.04
N GLY A 5 1.96 -0.01 10.08
CA GLY A 5 1.69 -0.96 8.98
C GLY A 5 0.86 -0.52 7.77
N ASP A 6 0.64 0.78 7.59
CA ASP A 6 -0.35 1.24 6.62
C ASP A 6 0.21 1.44 5.20
N ASP A 7 1.53 1.58 5.03
CA ASP A 7 2.10 2.04 3.75
C ASP A 7 2.22 0.96 2.68
N VAL A 8 2.75 -0.22 3.03
CA VAL A 8 2.86 -1.34 2.09
C VAL A 8 1.47 -1.87 1.71
N THR A 9 0.58 -1.99 2.68
CA THR A 9 -0.80 -2.45 2.43
C THR A 9 -1.56 -1.48 1.52
N ARG A 10 -1.42 -0.15 1.72
CA ARG A 10 -2.07 0.86 0.89
C ARG A 10 -1.56 0.87 -0.54
N LEU A 11 -0.24 0.82 -0.73
CA LEU A 11 0.41 0.72 -2.05
C LEU A 11 -0.09 -0.53 -2.81
N LEU A 12 -0.12 -1.67 -2.12
CA LEU A 12 -0.57 -2.95 -2.68
C LEU A 12 -2.05 -2.92 -3.11
N PHE A 13 -2.94 -2.25 -2.37
CA PHE A 13 -4.36 -2.17 -2.75
C PHE A 13 -4.64 -1.18 -3.90
N GLN A 14 -3.77 -0.20 -4.16
CA GLN A 14 -4.00 0.88 -5.13
C GLN A 14 -3.90 0.46 -6.61
N ARG A 15 -3.14 -0.60 -6.94
CA ARG A 15 -2.85 -1.01 -8.33
C ARG A 15 -3.82 -2.01 -8.96
N GLN A 16 -5.02 -2.15 -8.41
CA GLN A 16 -5.89 -3.29 -8.72
C GLN A 16 -6.64 -3.26 -10.08
N THR A 17 -6.36 -2.42 -11.09
CA THR A 17 -7.30 -2.30 -12.25
C THR A 17 -6.69 -1.98 -13.63
N PHE A 18 -6.86 -2.96 -14.54
CA PHE A 18 -6.95 -2.94 -16.02
C PHE A 18 -5.78 -2.45 -16.91
N GLY A 19 -5.53 -3.23 -17.97
CA GLY A 19 -4.65 -2.91 -19.11
C GLY A 19 -4.90 -3.91 -20.25
N LYS A 20 -4.71 -3.48 -21.51
CA LYS A 20 -5.02 -4.30 -22.70
C LYS A 20 -4.02 -5.46 -22.85
N LYS A 21 -4.51 -6.67 -23.14
CA LYS A 21 -3.68 -7.89 -23.32
C LYS A 21 -2.50 -7.75 -24.31
N VAL A 22 -2.56 -6.84 -25.28
CA VAL A 22 -1.53 -6.66 -26.32
C VAL A 22 -0.35 -5.81 -25.83
N GLU A 23 -0.62 -4.68 -25.17
CA GLU A 23 0.40 -3.79 -24.60
C GLU A 23 1.22 -4.53 -23.53
N ARG A 24 0.55 -5.34 -22.70
CA ARG A 24 1.17 -6.20 -21.68
C ARG A 24 2.18 -7.19 -22.26
N LYS A 25 1.87 -7.80 -23.41
CA LYS A 25 2.79 -8.74 -24.07
C LYS A 25 4.05 -8.03 -24.55
N ILE A 26 3.91 -6.84 -25.14
CA ILE A 26 5.06 -6.06 -25.62
C ILE A 26 5.94 -5.64 -24.43
N CYS A 27 5.36 -5.07 -23.37
CA CYS A 27 6.12 -4.67 -22.18
C CYS A 27 6.83 -5.85 -21.51
N LYS A 28 6.17 -7.00 -21.38
CA LYS A 28 6.79 -8.22 -20.85
C LYS A 28 7.94 -8.72 -21.75
N CYS A 29 7.78 -8.66 -23.08
CA CYS A 29 8.86 -8.98 -24.01
C CYS A 29 10.04 -8.01 -23.89
N LEU A 30 9.80 -6.72 -23.68
CA LEU A 30 10.86 -5.74 -23.45
C LEU A 30 11.65 -6.03 -22.16
N LEU A 31 10.96 -6.43 -21.09
CA LEU A 31 11.60 -6.80 -19.82
C LEU A 31 12.41 -8.09 -19.92
N GLN A 32 11.97 -9.02 -20.76
CA GLN A 32 12.67 -10.28 -21.04
C GLN A 32 13.77 -10.12 -22.10
N SER A 33 13.86 -8.96 -22.78
CA SER A 33 14.86 -8.74 -23.81
C SER A 33 16.25 -8.55 -23.18
N ASN A 34 17.25 -9.27 -23.69
CA ASN A 34 18.62 -9.18 -23.21
C ASN A 34 19.27 -7.82 -23.52
N ASN A 35 18.80 -7.13 -24.56
CA ASN A 35 19.38 -5.86 -25.03
C ASN A 35 18.95 -4.64 -24.18
N ARG A 36 18.26 -4.86 -23.06
CA ARG A 36 17.80 -3.80 -22.17
C ARG A 36 18.15 -4.13 -20.75
N GLU A 37 18.52 -3.14 -19.95
CA GLU A 37 18.84 -3.28 -18.53
C GLU A 37 18.14 -2.20 -17.72
N TYR A 38 17.77 -2.51 -16.48
CA TYR A 38 17.34 -1.49 -15.54
C TYR A 38 18.54 -0.70 -15.04
N LYS A 39 18.59 0.58 -15.38
CA LYS A 39 19.63 1.50 -14.93
C LYS A 39 19.02 2.56 -14.01
N CYS A 40 19.78 2.97 -13.00
CA CYS A 40 19.39 4.06 -12.11
C CYS A 40 19.33 5.35 -12.93
N SER A 41 18.14 5.75 -13.38
CA SER A 41 17.92 6.95 -14.18
C SER A 41 17.93 8.20 -13.33
N TRP A 42 17.55 8.07 -12.06
CA TRP A 42 17.49 9.20 -11.15
C TRP A 42 17.72 8.77 -9.70
N ARG A 43 18.39 9.64 -8.94
CA ARG A 43 18.71 9.44 -7.51
C ARG A 43 18.68 10.77 -6.78
N LYS A 44 18.11 10.80 -5.58
CA LYS A 44 18.17 11.99 -4.72
C LYS A 44 18.29 11.61 -3.24
N LYS A 45 19.29 12.19 -2.57
CA LYS A 45 19.40 12.18 -1.11
C LYS A 45 18.66 13.40 -0.55
N LEU A 46 17.88 13.19 0.51
CA LEU A 46 17.07 14.22 1.16
C LEU A 46 17.48 14.38 2.62
N ASN A 47 17.52 15.63 3.07
CA ASN A 47 17.89 16.02 4.43
C ASN A 47 16.62 16.42 5.20
N SER A 48 16.06 15.50 5.99
CA SER A 48 14.92 15.70 6.92
C SER A 48 13.47 15.68 6.38
N SER A 49 12.56 15.62 7.36
CA SER A 49 11.26 14.98 7.36
C SER A 49 10.08 15.79 6.84
N PHE A 50 10.16 17.12 6.67
CA PHE A 50 9.19 17.90 5.89
C PHE A 50 9.75 19.28 5.47
N ARG A 51 9.75 19.66 4.16
CA ARG A 51 9.29 21.00 3.66
C ARG A 51 9.29 21.22 2.11
N TYR A 52 8.38 22.12 1.73
CA TYR A 52 7.81 22.47 0.43
C TYR A 52 8.49 23.73 -0.15
N ASN A 53 8.35 23.97 -1.47
CA ASN A 53 9.16 24.87 -2.32
C ASN A 53 10.36 24.18 -3.01
N GLY A 54 10.11 23.07 -3.72
CA GLY A 54 11.10 22.39 -4.57
C GLY A 54 11.85 21.19 -3.94
N GLN A 55 11.32 20.56 -2.88
CA GLN A 55 11.93 19.38 -2.24
C GLN A 55 10.91 18.24 -2.03
N MET A 56 11.41 16.99 -2.01
CA MET A 56 10.62 15.76 -1.92
C MET A 56 10.47 15.25 -0.48
N TYR A 57 9.50 14.38 -0.24
CA TYR A 57 9.18 13.82 1.07
C TYR A 57 9.22 12.30 0.99
N LEU A 58 10.03 11.67 1.85
CA LEU A 58 10.35 10.24 1.71
C LEU A 58 9.44 9.31 2.52
N ASP A 59 9.04 9.69 3.74
CA ASP A 59 8.13 8.89 4.59
C ASP A 59 6.75 8.66 3.95
N HIS A 60 6.44 9.42 2.90
CA HIS A 60 5.19 9.38 2.15
C HIS A 60 5.45 9.48 0.64
N PHE A 61 6.66 9.14 0.16
CA PHE A 61 6.99 9.26 -1.27
C PHE A 61 6.03 8.47 -2.13
N SER A 62 5.73 7.24 -1.71
CA SER A 62 4.69 6.40 -2.30
C SER A 62 3.30 7.02 -2.27
N ARG A 63 2.97 7.80 -1.23
CA ARG A 63 1.67 8.49 -1.14
C ARG A 63 1.61 9.69 -2.08
N PHE A 64 2.69 10.46 -2.17
CA PHE A 64 2.73 11.77 -2.84
C PHE A 64 3.19 11.73 -4.31
N PHE A 65 4.00 10.75 -4.69
CA PHE A 65 4.67 10.72 -6.00
C PHE A 65 4.31 9.51 -6.87
N GLN A 66 3.38 8.65 -6.43
CA GLN A 66 2.73 7.72 -7.36
C GLN A 66 2.12 8.55 -8.51
N GLY A 67 2.41 8.19 -9.76
CA GLY A 67 1.91 8.84 -10.98
C GLY A 67 2.59 10.14 -11.38
N CYS A 68 3.53 10.62 -10.57
CA CYS A 68 4.18 11.91 -10.75
C CYS A 68 5.55 11.74 -11.41
N PHE A 69 5.70 11.01 -12.51
CA PHE A 69 6.99 10.91 -13.25
C PHE A 69 6.85 11.45 -14.67
N ASN A 70 7.86 12.19 -15.12
CA ASN A 70 7.96 12.68 -16.49
C ASN A 70 8.49 11.58 -17.42
N GLU A 71 8.49 11.84 -18.73
CA GLU A 71 8.97 10.90 -19.76
C GLU A 71 10.43 10.45 -19.57
N LYS A 72 11.23 11.20 -18.79
CA LYS A 72 12.63 10.87 -18.48
C LYS A 72 12.78 10.02 -17.21
N GLY A 73 11.68 9.68 -16.54
CA GLY A 73 11.68 8.95 -15.28
C GLY A 73 12.08 9.81 -14.07
N GLU A 74 11.95 11.14 -14.17
CA GLU A 74 12.16 12.06 -13.06
C GLU A 74 10.82 12.48 -12.46
N PRO A 75 10.71 12.72 -11.14
CA PRO A 75 9.45 13.10 -10.55
C PRO A 75 8.98 14.49 -11.02
N HIS A 76 7.73 14.61 -11.46
CA HIS A 76 7.01 15.87 -11.59
C HIS A 76 6.82 16.49 -10.20
N PHE A 77 7.33 17.70 -10.02
CA PHE A 77 7.01 18.49 -8.85
C PHE A 77 5.61 19.08 -9.02
N LEU A 78 4.79 18.95 -7.99
CA LEU A 78 3.62 19.81 -7.85
C LEU A 78 4.16 21.22 -7.56
N ASP A 79 4.52 21.96 -8.63
CA ASP A 79 4.87 23.38 -8.54
C ASP A 79 3.60 24.17 -8.34
N THR A 80 3.04 23.99 -7.16
CA THR A 80 2.03 24.88 -6.64
C THR A 80 2.71 26.20 -6.29
N LYS A 81 2.96 27.02 -7.31
CA LYS A 81 2.31 28.33 -7.26
C LYS A 81 0.81 28.04 -7.14
N ILE A 82 0.33 27.63 -5.95
CA ILE A 82 -1.08 27.81 -5.62
C ILE A 82 -1.22 29.29 -5.89
N GLU A 83 -1.92 29.62 -6.97
CA GLU A 83 -2.23 31.00 -7.29
C GLU A 83 -2.64 31.65 -5.98
N GLU A 84 -2.18 32.88 -5.76
CA GLU A 84 -2.41 33.74 -4.62
C GLU A 84 -3.92 34.03 -4.36
N THR A 85 -4.77 33.02 -4.47
CA THR A 85 -6.21 32.95 -4.28
C THR A 85 -6.59 32.93 -2.81
N ASN A 86 -5.61 32.79 -1.89
CA ASN A 86 -5.78 33.23 -0.50
C ASN A 86 -5.96 34.77 -0.38
N ARG A 87 -5.89 35.53 -1.48
CA ARG A 87 -6.40 36.92 -1.53
C ARG A 87 -7.92 37.02 -1.41
N MET A 88 -8.68 35.93 -1.59
CA MET A 88 -10.11 35.93 -1.28
C MET A 88 -10.31 35.43 0.17
N ASN A 89 -10.77 36.35 1.03
CA ASN A 89 -11.33 36.12 2.38
C ASN A 89 -10.42 36.33 3.61
N GLY A 90 -9.50 37.30 3.57
CA GLY A 90 -8.95 37.86 4.83
C GLY A 90 -8.14 36.90 5.70
N ILE A 91 -7.63 35.81 5.11
CA ILE A 91 -6.74 34.88 5.80
C ILE A 91 -5.35 35.52 5.87
N ASP A 92 -4.89 35.72 7.11
CA ASP A 92 -3.61 36.32 7.44
C ASP A 92 -2.44 35.62 6.72
N ARG A 93 -1.45 36.40 6.24
CA ARG A 93 -0.31 35.90 5.44
C ARG A 93 0.49 34.80 6.16
N SER A 94 0.41 34.77 7.49
CA SER A 94 1.01 33.75 8.37
C SER A 94 0.51 32.30 8.13
N HIS A 95 -0.64 32.11 7.48
CA HIS A 95 -1.19 30.78 7.14
C HIS A 95 -0.67 30.21 5.82
N ILE A 96 -0.18 31.06 4.90
CA ILE A 96 0.34 30.61 3.60
C ILE A 96 1.62 29.79 3.80
N ASP A 97 2.48 30.19 4.74
CA ASP A 97 3.72 29.50 5.08
C ASP A 97 3.51 28.13 5.78
N ARG A 98 2.26 27.80 6.15
CA ARG A 98 1.90 26.56 6.87
C ARG A 98 1.02 25.60 6.07
N TRP A 99 0.60 25.99 4.86
CA TRP A 99 -0.20 25.12 4.00
C TRP A 99 0.63 23.90 3.59
N ARG A 100 0.02 22.71 3.67
CA ARG A 100 0.65 21.47 3.24
C ARG A 100 -0.38 20.46 2.75
N ILE A 101 0.10 19.52 1.94
CA ILE A 101 -0.64 18.33 1.57
C ILE A 101 -0.47 17.30 2.69
N GLU A 102 -1.59 16.87 3.26
CA GLU A 102 -1.65 15.88 4.33
C GLU A 102 -1.70 14.45 3.76
N HIS A 103 -2.37 14.26 2.62
CA HIS A 103 -2.51 12.94 1.99
C HIS A 103 -2.88 13.08 0.50
N THR A 104 -2.62 12.05 -0.31
CA THR A 104 -2.93 12.03 -1.75
C THR A 104 -3.42 10.67 -2.22
N LEU A 105 -4.24 10.68 -3.27
CA LEU A 105 -4.66 9.49 -4.01
C LEU A 105 -4.51 9.77 -5.51
N LEU A 106 -3.93 8.80 -6.21
CA LEU A 106 -3.69 8.89 -7.64
C LEU A 106 -4.69 8.04 -8.41
N PHE A 107 -5.44 8.66 -9.31
CA PHE A 107 -6.30 8.01 -10.28
C PHE A 107 -5.59 7.94 -11.63
N GLU A 108 -5.36 6.74 -12.14
CA GLU A 108 -4.82 6.52 -13.47
C GLU A 108 -5.61 5.44 -14.19
N THR A 109 -6.03 5.71 -15.42
CA THR A 109 -6.75 4.73 -16.22
C THR A 109 -6.62 5.00 -17.71
N ASN A 110 -6.55 3.92 -18.49
CA ASN A 110 -6.80 3.97 -19.92
C ASN A 110 -8.33 4.05 -20.12
N CYS A 111 -8.87 5.21 -20.51
CA CYS A 111 -10.31 5.46 -20.65
C CYS A 111 -10.95 4.73 -21.85
N ALA A 112 -10.36 3.64 -22.32
CA ALA A 112 -10.90 2.82 -23.39
C ALA A 112 -12.19 2.08 -22.99
N GLU A 113 -12.42 1.85 -21.69
CA GLU A 113 -13.56 1.04 -21.19
C GLU A 113 -14.50 1.80 -20.24
N LEU A 114 -14.15 3.01 -19.79
CA LEU A 114 -15.03 3.88 -19.00
C LEU A 114 -15.96 4.66 -19.93
N ASN A 115 -16.91 3.94 -20.51
CA ASN A 115 -17.93 4.50 -21.38
C ASN A 115 -19.07 5.10 -20.49
N ASP A 116 -19.59 6.28 -20.88
CA ASP A 116 -21.03 6.63 -20.76
C ASP A 116 -21.57 7.48 -19.59
N GLY A 117 -20.79 8.42 -19.03
CA GLY A 117 -21.40 9.43 -18.12
C GLY A 117 -20.47 10.13 -17.14
N GLN A 118 -19.20 9.73 -17.10
CA GLN A 118 -18.23 10.19 -16.10
C GLN A 118 -17.37 11.39 -16.53
N GLY A 119 -17.62 11.97 -17.71
CA GLY A 119 -16.87 13.13 -18.22
C GLY A 119 -15.45 12.82 -18.70
N LEU A 120 -15.11 11.55 -18.94
CA LEU A 120 -13.82 11.11 -19.46
C LEU A 120 -13.88 10.97 -20.99
N LYS A 121 -12.77 11.28 -21.68
CA LYS A 121 -12.68 11.11 -23.13
C LYS A 121 -12.36 9.66 -23.46
N LYS A 122 -13.20 9.03 -24.28
CA LYS A 122 -13.02 7.65 -24.73
C LYS A 122 -11.64 7.46 -25.39
N GLY A 123 -10.90 6.46 -24.92
CA GLY A 123 -9.58 6.10 -25.46
C GLY A 123 -8.43 7.04 -25.05
N ALA A 124 -8.68 8.05 -24.22
CA ALA A 124 -7.61 8.85 -23.62
C ALA A 124 -7.06 8.14 -22.37
N TYR A 125 -5.76 8.27 -22.11
CA TYR A 125 -5.20 7.91 -20.81
C TYR A 125 -5.28 9.14 -19.89
N GLU A 126 -5.89 8.99 -18.72
CA GLU A 126 -6.17 10.09 -17.81
C GLU A 126 -5.45 9.85 -16.47
N ARG A 127 -4.71 10.86 -16.01
CA ARG A 127 -4.04 10.90 -14.70
C ARG A 127 -4.58 12.07 -13.88
N ARG A 128 -5.10 11.76 -12.70
CA ARG A 128 -5.60 12.74 -11.74
C ARG A 128 -5.01 12.48 -10.35
N LEU A 129 -4.72 13.57 -9.65
CA LEU A 129 -4.24 13.55 -8.28
C LEU A 129 -5.28 14.20 -7.37
N PHE A 130 -5.74 13.47 -6.38
CA PHE A 130 -6.60 13.98 -5.32
C PHE A 130 -5.72 14.27 -4.11
N ALA A 131 -5.73 15.49 -3.59
CA ALA A 131 -4.89 15.92 -2.49
C ALA A 131 -5.74 16.46 -1.34
N LEU A 132 -5.58 15.87 -0.15
CA LEU A 132 -6.10 16.39 1.10
C LEU A 132 -5.11 17.41 1.65
N CYS A 133 -5.59 18.60 1.95
CA CYS A 133 -4.77 19.73 2.37
C CYS A 133 -5.04 20.12 3.83
N SER A 134 -4.06 20.76 4.47
CA SER A 134 -4.13 21.17 5.88
C SER A 134 -5.19 22.23 6.18
N ASP A 135 -5.70 22.89 5.14
CA ASP A 135 -6.82 23.84 5.16
C ASP A 135 -8.20 23.16 5.03
N SER A 136 -8.26 21.83 5.13
CA SER A 136 -9.47 21.01 5.03
C SER A 136 -10.14 21.05 3.66
N PHE A 137 -9.34 21.23 2.61
CA PHE A 137 -9.77 21.03 1.23
C PHE A 137 -9.32 19.67 0.68
N VAL A 138 -10.14 19.12 -0.20
CA VAL A 138 -9.71 18.08 -1.15
C VAL A 138 -9.66 18.69 -2.54
N ASN A 139 -8.48 18.67 -3.13
CA ASN A 139 -8.19 19.25 -4.44
C ASN A 139 -8.01 18.14 -5.46
N GLU A 140 -8.66 18.26 -6.62
CA GLU A 140 -8.43 17.44 -7.79
C GLU A 140 -7.50 18.18 -8.76
N TYR A 141 -6.39 17.56 -9.10
CA TYR A 141 -5.46 18.02 -10.12
C TYR A 141 -5.47 17.06 -11.31
N ALA A 142 -5.25 17.57 -12.51
CA ALA A 142 -4.94 16.76 -13.69
C ALA A 142 -3.52 17.04 -14.17
N LEU A 143 -2.85 15.98 -14.63
CA LEU A 143 -1.54 16.11 -15.23
C LEU A 143 -1.68 16.65 -16.66
N LYS A 144 -1.02 17.77 -16.95
CA LYS A 144 -0.88 18.35 -18.29
C LYS A 144 0.60 18.36 -18.70
N PRO A 145 0.94 18.61 -19.98
CA PRO A 145 2.34 18.66 -20.42
C PRO A 145 3.20 19.67 -19.64
N THR A 146 2.59 20.76 -19.16
CA THR A 146 3.26 21.81 -18.37
C THR A 146 3.32 21.49 -16.87
N GLY A 147 2.79 20.35 -16.42
CA GLY A 147 2.68 19.95 -15.01
C GLY A 147 1.24 19.83 -14.52
N TRP A 148 1.07 19.74 -13.20
CA TRP A 148 -0.22 19.55 -12.56
C TRP A 148 -1.07 20.82 -12.57
N THR A 149 -2.33 20.71 -13.00
CA THR A 149 -3.30 21.83 -13.00
C THR A 149 -4.47 21.51 -12.08
N LEU A 150 -4.82 22.43 -11.19
CA LEU A 150 -6.01 22.32 -10.34
C LEU A 150 -7.28 22.36 -11.18
N LEU A 151 -8.17 21.37 -11.00
CA LEU A 151 -9.46 21.28 -11.68
C LEU A 151 -10.61 21.70 -10.76
N LYS A 152 -10.64 21.19 -9.53
CA LYS A 152 -11.75 21.38 -8.60
C LYS A 152 -11.30 21.21 -7.16
N ARG A 153 -12.01 21.84 -6.22
CA ARG A 153 -11.78 21.73 -4.77
C ARG A 153 -13.09 21.56 -4.02
N PHE A 154 -13.06 20.81 -2.92
CA PHE A 154 -14.17 20.69 -1.96
C PHE A 154 -13.68 21.05 -0.56
N TYR A 155 -14.36 22.00 0.07
CA TYR A 155 -14.20 22.29 1.49
C TYR A 155 -14.92 21.23 2.31
N LEU A 156 -14.20 20.59 3.24
CA LEU A 156 -14.75 19.51 4.07
C LEU A 156 -15.41 20.01 5.36
N GLY A 157 -15.14 21.25 5.77
CA GLY A 157 -15.60 21.84 7.02
C GLY A 157 -14.47 22.08 8.02
N SER A 158 -14.83 22.46 9.24
CA SER A 158 -13.92 22.87 10.32
C SER A 158 -13.25 21.71 11.08
N SER A 159 -13.61 20.46 10.76
CA SER A 159 -13.05 19.27 11.40
C SER A 159 -11.61 19.00 10.97
N THR A 160 -10.86 18.26 11.79
CA THR A 160 -9.50 17.83 11.42
C THR A 160 -9.53 16.52 10.66
N PHE A 161 -9.01 16.53 9.44
CA PHE A 161 -8.87 15.37 8.57
C PHE A 161 -7.43 14.89 8.55
N LYS A 162 -7.22 13.58 8.36
CA LYS A 162 -5.87 12.99 8.44
C LYS A 162 -5.52 12.08 7.28
N HIS A 163 -6.51 11.37 6.74
CA HIS A 163 -6.26 10.28 5.80
C HIS A 163 -7.32 10.23 4.72
N MET A 164 -6.90 9.97 3.48
CA MET A 164 -7.77 9.49 2.42
C MET A 164 -7.46 8.03 2.12
N ASN A 165 -8.45 7.28 1.65
CA ASN A 165 -8.29 5.92 1.17
C ASN A 165 -9.24 5.65 0.02
N TYR A 166 -8.85 4.77 -0.89
CA TYR A 166 -9.79 4.17 -1.80
C TYR A 166 -10.87 3.42 -1.03
N GLU A 167 -12.11 3.71 -1.35
CA GLU A 167 -13.24 2.87 -0.97
C GLU A 167 -13.38 1.78 -2.01
N THR A 168 -13.57 2.17 -3.27
CA THR A 168 -13.52 1.29 -4.43
C THR A 168 -12.45 1.86 -5.37
N PRO A 169 -11.37 1.11 -5.68
CA PRO A 169 -10.28 1.59 -6.53
C PRO A 169 -10.80 2.27 -7.80
N LEU A 170 -10.26 3.46 -8.10
CA LEU A 170 -10.61 4.33 -9.22
C LEU A 170 -12.08 4.81 -9.29
N ALA A 171 -12.98 4.34 -8.43
CA ALA A 171 -14.39 4.75 -8.47
C ALA A 171 -14.74 5.73 -7.35
N ARG A 172 -14.44 5.36 -6.11
CA ARG A 172 -14.78 6.13 -4.91
C ARG A 172 -13.63 6.15 -3.92
N PHE A 173 -13.51 7.25 -3.20
CA PHE A 173 -12.59 7.35 -2.07
C PHE A 173 -13.28 7.97 -0.85
N VAL A 174 -12.72 7.68 0.32
CA VAL A 174 -13.17 8.23 1.59
C VAL A 174 -12.11 9.13 2.18
N VAL A 175 -12.55 10.22 2.82
CA VAL A 175 -11.74 11.07 3.69
C VAL A 175 -12.21 10.89 5.12
N ARG A 176 -11.26 10.58 6.00
CA ARG A 176 -11.54 10.25 7.40
C ARG A 176 -11.14 11.40 8.33
N THR A 177 -12.01 11.69 9.31
CA THR A 177 -11.69 12.62 10.41
C THR A 177 -10.81 12.00 11.49
N LYS A 178 -10.19 12.85 12.30
CA LYS A 178 -9.69 12.42 13.61
C LYS A 178 -10.86 12.00 14.52
N LYS A 179 -10.54 11.24 15.58
CA LYS A 179 -11.52 10.82 16.60
C LYS A 179 -12.10 12.02 17.34
N LYS A 180 -13.38 11.93 17.67
CA LYS A 180 -14.20 12.95 18.35
C LYS A 180 -14.05 14.32 17.68
N PRO A 181 -14.46 14.44 16.40
CA PRO A 181 -14.24 15.66 15.61
C PRO A 181 -15.00 16.87 16.15
N ARG A 182 -16.08 16.64 16.91
CA ARG A 182 -16.89 17.69 17.56
C ARG A 182 -16.85 17.48 19.07
N GLN A 183 -16.35 18.46 19.82
CA GLN A 183 -16.22 18.33 21.28
C GLN A 183 -17.57 18.20 22.01
N ASN A 184 -18.64 18.76 21.43
CA ASN A 184 -19.97 18.77 22.04
C ASN A 184 -20.82 17.55 21.67
N ASP A 185 -20.42 16.79 20.65
CA ASP A 185 -21.13 15.59 20.23
C ASP A 185 -20.47 14.37 20.89
N ARG A 186 -21.11 13.87 21.95
CA ARG A 186 -20.58 12.73 22.71
C ARG A 186 -20.77 11.40 21.99
N ASP A 187 -21.69 11.33 21.05
CA ASP A 187 -22.06 10.10 20.35
C ASP A 187 -21.22 9.89 19.08
N LEU A 188 -20.92 10.98 18.35
CA LEU A 188 -20.12 10.93 17.13
C LEU A 188 -18.63 10.67 17.42
N VAL A 189 -18.16 9.48 17.08
CA VAL A 189 -16.74 9.10 17.24
C VAL A 189 -15.88 9.57 16.08
N MET A 190 -16.37 9.42 14.85
CA MET A 190 -15.72 9.92 13.63
C MET A 190 -16.72 9.90 12.48
N PHE A 191 -16.36 10.49 11.34
CA PHE A 191 -17.13 10.34 10.12
C PHE A 191 -16.24 10.18 8.89
N PHE A 192 -16.82 9.61 7.85
CA PHE A 192 -16.20 9.43 6.55
C PHE A 192 -16.92 10.29 5.51
N VAL A 193 -16.18 11.13 4.82
CA VAL A 193 -16.68 11.84 3.64
C VAL A 193 -16.38 10.99 2.42
N ILE A 194 -17.40 10.58 1.69
CA ILE A 194 -17.30 9.71 0.52
C ILE A 194 -17.41 10.58 -0.74
N PHE A 195 -16.49 10.39 -1.66
CA PHE A 195 -16.44 11.06 -2.96
C PHE A 195 -16.43 10.05 -4.10
N THR A 196 -17.10 10.38 -5.18
CA THR A 196 -16.88 9.77 -6.51
C THR A 196 -15.69 10.47 -7.16
N MET A 197 -14.80 9.72 -7.79
CA MET A 197 -13.57 10.26 -8.41
C MET A 197 -13.81 10.88 -9.77
N THR A 198 -14.53 10.19 -10.65
CA THR A 198 -14.82 10.65 -12.01
C THR A 198 -16.32 10.52 -12.29
N PRO A 199 -17.08 11.63 -12.38
CA PRO A 199 -16.64 13.01 -12.13
C PRO A 199 -16.42 13.25 -10.63
N PHE A 200 -15.49 14.14 -10.27
CA PHE A 200 -15.20 14.43 -8.87
C PHE A 200 -16.39 15.11 -8.19
N ARG A 201 -17.09 14.34 -7.33
CA ARG A 201 -18.33 14.77 -6.68
C ARG A 201 -18.41 14.26 -5.25
N PHE A 202 -18.91 15.11 -4.37
CA PHE A 202 -19.36 14.70 -3.05
C PHE A 202 -20.50 13.69 -3.20
N HIS A 203 -20.43 12.59 -2.45
CA HIS A 203 -21.47 11.56 -2.42
C HIS A 203 -22.20 11.59 -1.08
N SER A 204 -21.48 11.39 0.02
CA SER A 204 -22.12 11.33 1.34
C SER A 204 -21.17 11.57 2.51
N VAL A 205 -21.74 11.89 3.67
CA VAL A 205 -21.02 11.85 4.97
C VAL A 205 -21.61 10.74 5.81
N LEU A 206 -20.82 9.68 6.06
CA LEU A 206 -21.19 8.55 6.90
C LEU A 206 -20.73 8.80 8.36
N PRO A 207 -21.63 9.07 9.31
CA PRO A 207 -21.30 9.18 10.73
C PRO A 207 -21.07 7.81 11.37
N ILE A 208 -20.09 7.71 12.26
CA ILE A 208 -19.86 6.54 13.12
C ILE A 208 -20.18 6.93 14.56
N ASN A 209 -21.38 6.54 14.99
CA ASN A 209 -21.94 6.85 16.30
C ASN A 209 -21.86 5.65 17.25
N GLU A 210 -21.60 5.88 18.54
CA GLU A 210 -21.59 4.80 19.54
C GLU A 210 -22.99 4.23 19.79
N SER A 211 -24.03 5.06 19.68
CA SER A 211 -25.43 4.65 19.79
C SER A 211 -25.84 3.60 18.74
N VAL A 212 -25.25 3.68 17.55
CA VAL A 212 -25.55 2.78 16.41
C VAL A 212 -24.64 1.56 16.40
N PHE A 213 -23.33 1.79 16.54
CA PHE A 213 -22.32 0.74 16.37
C PHE A 213 -21.81 0.13 17.69
N GLY A 214 -22.28 0.64 18.84
CA GLY A 214 -21.76 0.29 20.15
C GLY A 214 -20.42 0.98 20.42
N LYS A 215 -19.62 0.42 21.33
CA LYS A 215 -18.29 0.96 21.64
C LYS A 215 -17.40 0.98 20.40
N VAL A 216 -16.92 2.16 19.98
CA VAL A 216 -16.03 2.30 18.83
C VAL A 216 -14.66 2.78 19.25
N GLN A 217 -13.66 1.92 19.09
CA GLN A 217 -12.26 2.34 19.15
C GLN A 217 -11.75 2.82 17.80
N ASP A 218 -12.07 2.15 16.70
CA ASP A 218 -11.63 2.57 15.38
C ASP A 218 -12.62 2.15 14.29
N ALA A 219 -12.54 2.77 13.12
CA ALA A 219 -13.31 2.36 11.95
C ALA A 219 -12.56 2.58 10.64
N PHE A 220 -12.89 1.79 9.63
CA PHE A 220 -12.35 1.84 8.27
C PHE A 220 -13.46 1.60 7.25
N VAL A 221 -13.30 2.19 6.06
CA VAL A 221 -14.19 1.95 4.92
C VAL A 221 -13.34 1.52 3.73
N ILE A 222 -13.59 0.33 3.21
CA ILE A 222 -12.82 -0.28 2.11
C ILE A 222 -13.65 -1.35 1.40
N ASN A 223 -13.60 -1.42 0.08
CA ASN A 223 -14.23 -2.43 -0.78
C ASN A 223 -15.71 -2.69 -0.42
N ASN A 224 -16.54 -1.65 -0.36
CA ASN A 224 -17.92 -1.70 0.08
C ASN A 224 -18.15 -2.22 1.51
N MET A 225 -17.12 -2.27 2.35
CA MET A 225 -17.24 -2.69 3.75
C MET A 225 -16.97 -1.53 4.69
N VAL A 226 -17.82 -1.40 5.71
CA VAL A 226 -17.56 -0.60 6.90
C VAL A 226 -17.09 -1.53 8.00
N ILE A 227 -15.88 -1.32 8.49
CA ILE A 227 -15.24 -2.17 9.50
C ILE A 227 -15.12 -1.36 10.78
N VAL A 228 -15.77 -1.80 11.85
CA VAL A 228 -15.76 -1.12 13.15
C VAL A 228 -15.02 -1.99 14.17
N TYR A 229 -14.02 -1.41 14.80
CA TYR A 229 -13.23 -2.03 15.86
C TYR A 229 -13.66 -1.52 17.23
N SER A 230 -14.06 -2.42 18.12
CA SER A 230 -14.54 -2.10 19.48
C SER A 230 -13.45 -2.11 20.56
N GLY A 231 -12.23 -2.51 20.20
CA GLY A 231 -11.16 -2.86 21.15
C GLY A 231 -11.08 -4.35 21.49
N LYS A 232 -12.09 -5.13 21.07
CA LYS A 232 -12.13 -6.59 21.28
C LYS A 232 -12.51 -7.36 20.03
N THR A 233 -13.34 -6.74 19.20
CA THR A 233 -13.96 -7.37 18.04
C THR A 233 -13.90 -6.43 16.84
N TYR A 234 -13.81 -7.03 15.64
CA TYR A 234 -14.04 -6.34 14.38
C TYR A 234 -15.44 -6.72 13.88
N SER A 235 -16.32 -5.75 13.74
CA SER A 235 -17.65 -5.91 13.15
C SER A 235 -17.66 -5.35 11.75
N ILE A 236 -18.15 -6.11 10.78
CA ILE A 236 -18.12 -5.73 9.36
C ILE A 236 -19.55 -5.58 8.84
N TYR A 237 -19.80 -4.50 8.12
CA TYR A 237 -21.11 -4.13 7.57
C TYR A 237 -20.97 -3.81 6.07
N ASP A 238 -22.05 -3.97 5.32
CA ASP A 238 -22.11 -3.58 3.91
C ASP A 238 -22.37 -2.07 3.78
N LEU A 239 -21.46 -1.35 3.13
CA LEU A 239 -21.58 0.07 2.87
C LEU A 239 -22.73 0.39 1.91
N ASN A 240 -22.94 -0.42 0.88
CA ASN A 240 -24.00 -0.17 -0.09
C ASN A 240 -25.37 -0.39 0.54
N GLU A 241 -25.51 -1.40 1.40
CA GLU A 241 -26.72 -1.57 2.19
C GLU A 241 -26.98 -0.33 3.07
N ILE A 242 -25.97 0.10 3.83
CA ILE A 242 -26.04 1.31 4.68
C ILE A 242 -26.49 2.53 3.89
N LEU A 243 -25.86 2.79 2.74
CA LEU A 243 -26.16 3.95 1.90
C LEU A 243 -27.55 3.83 1.29
N SER A 244 -27.94 2.65 0.79
CA SER A 244 -29.26 2.46 0.19
C SER A 244 -30.42 2.65 1.17
N SER A 245 -30.23 2.33 2.44
CA SER A 245 -31.30 2.39 3.46
C SER A 245 -31.35 3.71 4.23
N SER A 246 -30.26 4.47 4.23
CA SER A 246 -30.04 5.56 5.21
C SER A 246 -29.63 6.89 4.56
N LEU A 247 -29.36 6.90 3.26
CA LEU A 247 -29.07 8.15 2.54
C LEU A 247 -30.35 8.96 2.43
N THR A 248 -30.32 10.20 2.92
CA THR A 248 -31.40 11.18 2.74
C THR A 248 -31.32 11.77 1.33
N ASP A 249 -32.44 12.27 0.82
CA ASP A 249 -32.49 12.94 -0.50
C ASP A 249 -31.37 13.98 -0.66
N GLU A 250 -30.96 14.20 -1.92
CA GLU A 250 -29.84 15.08 -2.22
C GLU A 250 -30.04 16.44 -1.54
N PRO A 251 -29.01 16.96 -0.83
CA PRO A 251 -29.07 18.30 -0.26
C PRO A 251 -29.40 19.30 -1.37
N ASP A 252 -30.56 19.93 -1.24
CA ASP A 252 -31.18 20.80 -2.24
C ASP A 252 -30.19 21.88 -2.72
N GLN A 253 -29.67 21.72 -3.94
CA GLN A 253 -28.71 22.65 -4.56
C GLN A 253 -29.34 24.02 -4.86
N SER A 254 -30.66 24.16 -4.69
CA SER A 254 -31.41 25.38 -5.03
C SER A 254 -31.31 26.50 -3.99
N GLN A 255 -30.91 26.21 -2.74
CA GLN A 255 -30.83 27.21 -1.67
C GLN A 255 -29.44 27.84 -1.54
N HIS A 256 -29.02 28.67 -2.51
CA HIS A 256 -27.93 29.68 -2.45
C HIS A 256 -26.56 29.33 -1.81
N ARG A 257 -26.32 28.10 -1.32
CA ARG A 257 -25.08 27.62 -0.72
C ARG A 257 -24.62 26.41 -1.51
N ARG A 258 -23.57 26.60 -2.30
CA ARG A 258 -22.96 25.51 -3.05
C ARG A 258 -22.21 24.60 -2.08
N ILE A 259 -22.58 23.32 -2.08
CA ILE A 259 -22.00 22.31 -1.20
C ILE A 259 -20.49 22.20 -1.45
N GLY A 260 -19.71 22.29 -0.38
CA GLY A 260 -18.26 22.22 -0.45
C GLY A 260 -17.56 23.49 -0.95
N GLU A 261 -18.27 24.61 -1.06
CA GLU A 261 -17.65 25.94 -1.16
C GLU A 261 -17.50 26.55 0.24
N TYR A 262 -16.31 27.04 0.58
CA TYR A 262 -16.09 27.72 1.85
C TYR A 262 -16.96 28.98 1.97
N PRO A 263 -17.62 29.23 3.13
CA PRO A 263 -17.49 28.51 4.41
C PRO A 263 -18.53 27.38 4.62
N SER A 264 -19.26 26.98 3.59
CA SER A 264 -20.32 25.97 3.70
C SER A 264 -19.73 24.56 3.89
N GLU A 265 -19.99 23.96 5.05
CA GLU A 265 -19.58 22.58 5.34
C GLU A 265 -20.41 21.56 4.52
N LEU A 266 -19.89 20.33 4.44
CA LEU A 266 -20.62 19.22 3.80
C LEU A 266 -21.78 18.74 4.69
N PRO A 267 -22.96 18.47 4.11
CA PRO A 267 -24.12 18.02 4.87
C PRO A 267 -23.97 16.57 5.32
N PHE A 268 -24.46 16.27 6.53
CA PHE A 268 -24.63 14.91 7.02
C PHE A 268 -25.90 14.32 6.41
N ASN A 269 -25.76 13.68 5.23
CA ASN A 269 -26.86 13.12 4.45
C ASN A 269 -27.05 11.61 4.65
N VAL A 270 -26.42 11.02 5.67
CA VAL A 270 -26.65 9.62 6.07
C VAL A 270 -27.21 9.60 7.50
N ASP A 271 -28.46 9.18 7.64
CA ASP A 271 -29.16 9.11 8.93
C ASP A 271 -29.34 7.65 9.39
N LEU A 272 -28.43 7.22 10.27
CA LEU A 272 -28.44 5.87 10.84
C LEU A 272 -29.37 5.78 12.06
N LYS A 273 -30.65 5.45 11.82
CA LYS A 273 -31.65 5.27 12.91
C LYS A 273 -31.52 3.95 13.67
N LYS A 274 -30.94 2.93 13.03
CA LYS A 274 -30.78 1.58 13.57
C LYS A 274 -29.41 1.04 13.18
N ARG A 275 -28.91 0.09 13.97
CA ARG A 275 -27.67 -0.64 13.64
C ARG A 275 -27.85 -1.37 12.29
N PRO A 276 -26.95 -1.16 11.32
CA PRO A 276 -26.97 -1.89 10.04
C PRO A 276 -26.81 -3.40 10.24
N VAL A 277 -27.26 -4.20 9.26
CA VAL A 277 -27.07 -5.65 9.29
C VAL A 277 -25.58 -5.95 9.27
N MET A 278 -25.13 -6.70 10.27
CA MET A 278 -23.73 -7.09 10.39
C MET A 278 -23.50 -8.30 9.50
N LEU A 279 -22.54 -8.20 8.58
CA LEU A 279 -22.15 -9.28 7.69
C LEU A 279 -21.48 -10.41 8.46
N PHE A 280 -20.50 -10.07 9.29
CA PHE A 280 -19.86 -10.99 10.21
C PHE A 280 -19.09 -10.25 11.30
N GLN A 281 -18.68 -11.00 12.33
CA GLN A 281 -17.90 -10.50 13.45
C GLN A 281 -16.69 -11.39 13.70
N LEU A 282 -15.53 -10.77 13.88
CA LEU A 282 -14.33 -11.42 14.38
C LEU A 282 -14.25 -11.23 15.89
N GLU A 283 -14.37 -12.32 16.64
CA GLU A 283 -14.24 -12.32 18.09
C GLU A 283 -12.80 -12.58 18.53
N SER A 284 -12.37 -11.88 19.59
CA SER A 284 -11.09 -12.02 20.29
C SER A 284 -9.85 -11.56 19.53
N CYS A 285 -9.36 -10.35 19.80
CA CYS A 285 -8.20 -9.80 19.08
C CYS A 285 -7.23 -8.96 19.94
N LYS A 286 -6.68 -9.50 21.04
CA LYS A 286 -5.37 -8.97 21.51
C LYS A 286 -4.22 -9.40 20.59
N ASP A 287 -4.40 -10.53 19.88
CA ASP A 287 -3.36 -11.18 19.10
C ASP A 287 -3.55 -11.14 17.58
N ILE A 288 -4.71 -10.65 17.08
CA ILE A 288 -4.83 -10.39 15.64
C ILE A 288 -3.96 -9.19 15.34
N ARG A 289 -3.02 -9.39 14.43
CA ARG A 289 -2.12 -8.35 13.98
C ARG A 289 -2.58 -7.71 12.67
N GLY A 290 -3.31 -8.44 11.84
CA GLY A 290 -3.91 -7.88 10.63
C GLY A 290 -4.89 -8.85 9.99
N PHE A 291 -5.62 -8.40 8.99
CA PHE A 291 -6.44 -9.27 8.15
C PHE A 291 -6.49 -8.73 6.72
N THR A 292 -6.77 -9.63 5.78
CA THR A 292 -6.95 -9.31 4.36
C THR A 292 -8.14 -10.08 3.78
N PHE A 293 -8.74 -9.56 2.71
CA PHE A 293 -9.88 -10.18 2.05
C PHE A 293 -9.55 -10.56 0.62
N GLY A 294 -10.13 -11.65 0.13
CA GLY A 294 -9.96 -12.07 -1.25
C GLY A 294 -10.43 -13.50 -1.52
N GLY A 295 -10.15 -13.96 -2.73
CA GLY A 295 -10.59 -15.28 -3.21
C GLY A 295 -12.01 -15.30 -3.76
N TYR A 296 -12.33 -16.39 -4.45
CA TYR A 296 -13.70 -16.75 -4.80
C TYR A 296 -13.95 -18.21 -4.36
N PRO A 297 -14.93 -18.49 -3.49
CA PRO A 297 -15.79 -17.51 -2.79
C PRO A 297 -14.99 -16.57 -1.87
N TRP A 298 -15.61 -15.49 -1.38
CA TRP A 298 -14.90 -14.47 -0.59
C TRP A 298 -14.48 -15.00 0.79
N TYR A 299 -13.20 -14.85 1.11
CA TYR A 299 -12.61 -15.24 2.38
C TYR A 299 -11.95 -14.05 3.09
N CYS A 300 -11.85 -14.16 4.42
CA CYS A 300 -10.99 -13.33 5.25
C CYS A 300 -9.80 -14.16 5.73
N LEU A 301 -8.59 -13.64 5.54
CA LEU A 301 -7.36 -14.20 6.07
C LEU A 301 -6.93 -13.35 7.27
N ALA A 302 -7.20 -13.83 8.48
CA ALA A 302 -6.84 -13.19 9.73
C ALA A 302 -5.46 -13.67 10.20
N SER A 303 -4.53 -12.75 10.39
CA SER A 303 -3.14 -13.02 10.79
C SER A 303 -2.95 -12.88 12.30
N PHE A 304 -2.37 -13.91 12.89
CA PHE A 304 -2.03 -14.03 14.30
C PHE A 304 -0.53 -14.29 14.44
N ARG A 305 -0.02 -14.26 15.68
CA ARG A 305 1.37 -14.65 15.94
C ARG A 305 1.62 -16.09 15.50
N GLY A 306 2.48 -16.26 14.49
CA GLY A 306 2.93 -17.56 13.98
C GLY A 306 1.92 -18.35 13.13
N HIS A 307 0.73 -17.82 12.83
CA HIS A 307 -0.21 -18.46 11.91
C HIS A 307 -1.25 -17.48 11.35
N SER A 308 -1.90 -17.82 10.24
CA SER A 308 -3.05 -17.12 9.70
C SER A 308 -4.24 -18.07 9.56
N GLN A 309 -5.45 -17.59 9.89
CA GLN A 309 -6.69 -18.35 9.78
C GLN A 309 -7.51 -17.87 8.58
N LEU A 310 -8.02 -18.82 7.80
CA LEU A 310 -8.92 -18.55 6.68
C LEU A 310 -10.36 -18.73 7.16
N LEU A 311 -11.17 -17.70 6.99
CA LEU A 311 -12.55 -17.62 7.42
C LEU A 311 -13.43 -17.42 6.18
N ASP A 312 -14.49 -18.23 6.03
CA ASP A 312 -15.52 -18.01 5.02
C ASP A 312 -16.38 -16.82 5.42
N LEU A 313 -16.43 -15.77 4.58
CA LEU A 313 -17.20 -14.57 4.90
C LEU A 313 -18.71 -14.79 4.92
N ARG A 314 -19.22 -15.78 4.19
CA ARG A 314 -20.65 -16.07 4.14
C ARG A 314 -21.13 -16.74 5.43
N THR A 315 -20.29 -17.59 6.03
CA THR A 315 -20.66 -18.39 7.20
C THR A 315 -20.01 -17.90 8.49
N GLY A 316 -18.96 -17.08 8.40
CA GLY A 316 -18.12 -16.69 9.52
C GLY A 316 -17.25 -17.82 10.09
N VAL A 317 -17.27 -19.00 9.47
CA VAL A 317 -16.62 -20.21 10.01
C VAL A 317 -15.16 -20.28 9.53
N LYS A 318 -14.28 -20.69 10.44
CA LYS A 318 -12.89 -21.04 10.11
C LYS A 318 -12.84 -22.30 9.26
N VAL A 319 -12.29 -22.15 8.06
CA VAL A 319 -12.19 -23.23 7.08
C VAL A 319 -10.77 -23.80 6.92
N ALA A 320 -9.73 -22.99 7.19
CA ALA A 320 -8.34 -23.45 7.10
C ALA A 320 -7.40 -22.67 8.04
N THR A 321 -6.18 -23.17 8.21
CA THR A 321 -5.12 -22.49 8.97
C THR A 321 -3.78 -22.65 8.25
N LEU A 322 -3.13 -21.53 7.96
CA LEU A 322 -1.78 -21.45 7.43
C LEU A 322 -0.81 -21.25 8.61
N ARG A 323 0.16 -22.15 8.78
CA ARG A 323 1.18 -22.02 9.82
C ARG A 323 2.40 -21.30 9.25
N HIS A 324 2.91 -20.33 10.00
CA HIS A 324 4.15 -19.63 9.69
C HIS A 324 5.30 -20.26 10.48
N ASP A 325 6.51 -20.23 9.94
CA ASP A 325 7.67 -20.63 10.73
C ASP A 325 7.83 -19.71 11.95
N ARG A 326 7.97 -20.32 13.12
CA ARG A 326 8.02 -19.63 14.43
C ARG A 326 9.43 -19.17 14.79
N ASN A 327 10.46 -19.66 14.11
CA ASN A 327 11.86 -19.43 14.47
C ASN A 327 12.48 -18.17 13.82
N ALA A 328 11.71 -17.43 13.02
CA ALA A 328 12.19 -16.26 12.32
C ALA A 328 11.63 -14.97 12.92
N ASN A 329 12.52 -14.16 13.51
CA ASN A 329 12.28 -12.74 13.76
C ASN A 329 12.37 -12.05 12.40
N VAL A 330 11.21 -11.78 11.81
CA VAL A 330 11.09 -11.10 10.51
C VAL A 330 10.72 -9.66 10.82
N THR A 331 11.44 -8.70 10.24
CA THR A 331 11.24 -7.26 10.45
C THR A 331 10.22 -6.64 9.49
N LEU A 332 9.81 -7.34 8.43
CA LEU A 332 8.60 -7.07 7.67
C LEU A 332 7.48 -7.05 8.68
N ASP A 333 6.88 -5.86 8.78
CA ASP A 333 5.88 -5.48 9.74
C ASP A 333 5.11 -6.70 10.23
N ASP A 334 5.40 -7.06 11.49
CA ASP A 334 5.20 -8.36 12.17
C ASP A 334 3.72 -8.85 12.13
N GLU A 335 2.87 -8.05 11.49
CA GLU A 335 1.44 -8.11 11.38
C GLU A 335 0.90 -8.91 10.18
N LYS A 336 1.64 -9.04 9.06
CA LYS A 336 1.10 -9.67 7.82
C LYS A 336 2.07 -10.60 7.09
N LYS A 337 2.43 -11.73 7.72
CA LYS A 337 3.17 -12.83 7.07
C LYS A 337 2.43 -13.51 5.91
N ALA A 338 1.11 -13.30 5.78
CA ALA A 338 0.37 -13.75 4.60
C ALA A 338 -0.81 -12.83 4.25
N TYR A 339 -1.07 -12.69 2.95
CA TYR A 339 -2.14 -11.88 2.40
C TYR A 339 -2.60 -12.40 1.03
N PHE A 340 -3.82 -12.05 0.62
CA PHE A 340 -4.33 -12.38 -0.71
C PHE A 340 -3.52 -11.69 -1.80
N HIS A 341 -3.16 -12.45 -2.84
CA HIS A 341 -2.44 -11.95 -4.00
C HIS A 341 -3.30 -10.93 -4.75
N LEU A 342 -2.66 -9.86 -5.20
CA LEU A 342 -3.30 -8.73 -5.89
C LEU A 342 -3.73 -9.02 -7.33
N ASP A 343 -3.47 -10.22 -7.84
CA ASP A 343 -3.78 -10.59 -9.21
C ASP A 343 -5.24 -11.07 -9.38
N CYS A 344 -6.03 -11.04 -8.29
CA CYS A 344 -7.40 -11.53 -8.20
C CYS A 344 -7.54 -13.05 -8.46
N SER A 345 -6.46 -13.82 -8.46
CA SER A 345 -6.50 -15.28 -8.67
C SER A 345 -7.05 -16.05 -7.46
N GLY A 346 -7.21 -15.39 -6.32
CA GLY A 346 -7.50 -16.02 -5.04
C GLY A 346 -6.31 -16.77 -4.44
N ARG A 347 -5.11 -16.60 -5.01
CA ARG A 347 -3.86 -17.06 -4.39
C ARG A 347 -3.53 -16.23 -3.15
N VAL A 348 -2.73 -16.80 -2.26
CA VAL A 348 -2.21 -16.17 -1.04
C VAL A 348 -0.70 -16.14 -1.14
N LEU A 349 -0.10 -14.98 -0.92
CA LEU A 349 1.33 -14.84 -0.74
C LEU A 349 1.63 -15.02 0.75
N SER A 350 2.52 -15.96 1.07
CA SER A 350 3.07 -16.15 2.40
C SER A 350 4.55 -15.75 2.36
N VAL A 351 4.88 -14.70 3.08
CA VAL A 351 6.22 -14.11 3.12
C VAL A 351 6.88 -14.52 4.42
N GLU A 352 7.95 -15.28 4.30
CA GLU A 352 8.82 -15.70 5.40
C GLU A 352 10.17 -14.96 5.26
N TYR A 353 11.09 -15.18 6.21
CA TYR A 353 12.34 -14.42 6.27
C TYR A 353 13.25 -14.61 5.06
N ASP A 354 13.30 -15.83 4.50
CA ASP A 354 14.18 -16.23 3.40
C ASP A 354 13.42 -16.83 2.21
N GLN A 355 12.09 -16.89 2.26
CA GLN A 355 11.30 -17.45 1.18
C GLN A 355 9.92 -16.79 1.04
N ILE A 356 9.42 -16.79 -0.19
CA ILE A 356 8.06 -16.37 -0.51
C ILE A 356 7.33 -17.57 -1.13
N LYS A 357 6.22 -17.98 -0.52
CA LYS A 357 5.36 -19.06 -1.01
C LYS A 357 4.11 -18.47 -1.64
N CYS A 358 3.83 -18.84 -2.88
CA CYS A 358 2.56 -18.55 -3.52
C CYS A 358 1.65 -19.77 -3.37
N LEU A 359 0.53 -19.60 -2.67
CA LEU A 359 -0.38 -20.67 -2.26
C LEU A 359 -1.73 -20.51 -2.96
N LYS A 360 -2.37 -21.61 -3.34
CA LYS A 360 -3.75 -21.65 -3.83
C LYS A 360 -4.64 -22.33 -2.80
N ILE A 361 -5.84 -21.79 -2.61
CA ILE A 361 -6.90 -22.39 -1.81
C ILE A 361 -7.56 -23.50 -2.64
N VAL A 362 -7.59 -24.72 -2.12
CA VAL A 362 -8.18 -25.88 -2.80
C VAL A 362 -9.17 -26.61 -1.89
N ASP A 363 -10.27 -27.08 -2.48
CA ASP A 363 -11.22 -27.96 -1.82
C ASP A 363 -10.72 -29.40 -1.91
N ASN A 364 -10.47 -30.01 -0.74
CA ASN A 364 -10.16 -31.41 -0.63
C ASN A 364 -11.45 -32.21 -0.48
N SER A 365 -12.06 -32.55 -1.62
CA SER A 365 -13.32 -33.32 -1.68
C SER A 365 -13.29 -34.65 -0.93
N LYS A 366 -12.10 -35.26 -0.75
CA LYS A 366 -11.94 -36.51 0.02
C LYS A 366 -12.04 -36.31 1.53
N ARG A 367 -11.67 -35.13 2.03
CA ARG A 367 -11.65 -34.80 3.47
C ARG A 367 -12.71 -33.78 3.86
N GLN A 368 -13.48 -33.28 2.89
CA GLN A 368 -14.43 -32.18 3.08
C GLN A 368 -13.79 -30.99 3.80
N SER A 369 -12.55 -30.65 3.40
CA SER A 369 -11.74 -29.63 4.06
C SER A 369 -11.09 -28.71 3.04
N ILE A 370 -10.96 -27.43 3.40
CA ILE A 370 -10.21 -26.46 2.60
C ILE A 370 -8.74 -26.51 3.01
N GLU A 371 -7.84 -26.60 2.03
CA GLU A 371 -6.39 -26.68 2.24
C GLU A 371 -5.64 -25.64 1.39
N PHE A 372 -4.43 -25.29 1.82
CA PHE A 372 -3.50 -24.47 1.04
C PHE A 372 -2.54 -25.38 0.26
N LYS A 373 -2.46 -25.21 -1.06
CA LYS A 373 -1.53 -25.90 -1.93
C LYS A 373 -0.50 -24.94 -2.49
N THR A 374 0.79 -25.24 -2.34
CA THR A 374 1.87 -24.44 -2.93
C THR A 374 1.84 -24.51 -4.44
N CYS A 375 1.82 -23.35 -5.10
CA CYS A 375 2.01 -23.19 -6.54
C CYS A 375 3.50 -23.16 -6.87
N PHE A 376 4.24 -22.28 -6.19
CA PHE A 376 5.70 -22.16 -6.29
C PHE A 376 6.26 -21.51 -5.02
N THR A 377 7.58 -21.64 -4.85
CA THR A 377 8.35 -21.02 -3.77
C THR A 377 9.54 -20.30 -4.36
N ILE A 378 9.78 -19.07 -3.93
CA ILE A 378 11.00 -18.31 -4.23
C ILE A 378 11.88 -18.36 -2.98
N ASN A 379 13.12 -18.85 -3.11
CA ASN A 379 14.05 -19.01 -1.99
C ASN A 379 15.24 -18.05 -2.15
N TYR A 380 15.61 -17.41 -1.05
CA TYR A 380 16.70 -16.44 -0.98
C TYR A 380 17.88 -16.91 -0.12
N SER A 381 17.70 -18.00 0.63
CA SER A 381 18.76 -18.62 1.43
C SER A 381 19.80 -19.33 0.55
N THR A 382 21.09 -19.12 0.85
CA THR A 382 22.19 -19.79 0.15
C THR A 382 22.32 -21.25 0.64
N PRO A 383 22.62 -22.24 -0.24
CA PRO A 383 22.75 -23.66 0.13
C PRO A 383 23.85 -24.01 1.15
N GLN A 384 24.61 -23.05 1.67
CA GLN A 384 25.63 -23.29 2.70
C GLN A 384 25.12 -23.11 4.14
N MET A 385 23.89 -22.63 4.34
CA MET A 385 23.22 -22.73 5.64
C MET A 385 22.73 -24.17 5.93
N THR A 386 22.57 -24.99 4.90
CA THR A 386 22.43 -26.43 5.03
C THR A 386 23.80 -27.07 5.19
N GLN A 387 23.97 -27.81 6.28
CA GLN A 387 25.20 -28.48 6.71
C GLN A 387 25.89 -29.22 5.55
N ASN A 388 27.05 -28.71 5.11
CA ASN A 388 27.91 -29.44 4.19
C ASN A 388 28.75 -30.45 5.01
N GLU A 389 28.22 -31.67 5.20
CA GLU A 389 28.93 -32.77 5.87
C GLU A 389 30.17 -33.25 5.08
N ASN A 390 30.33 -32.85 3.82
CA ASN A 390 31.38 -33.33 2.90
C ASN A 390 32.48 -32.30 2.55
N ALA A 391 32.67 -31.25 3.35
CA ALA A 391 33.79 -30.32 3.11
C ALA A 391 35.14 -31.00 3.42
N PRO A 392 36.15 -30.89 2.54
CA PRO A 392 37.48 -31.47 2.78
C PRO A 392 38.12 -30.86 4.05
N PRO A 393 38.87 -31.64 4.84
CA PRO A 393 39.48 -31.17 6.08
C PRO A 393 40.43 -30.00 5.80
N ARG A 394 40.27 -28.91 6.57
CA ARG A 394 41.19 -27.76 6.51
C ARG A 394 42.38 -28.01 7.43
N TYR A 395 43.56 -27.58 6.98
CA TYR A 395 44.82 -27.72 7.71
C TYR A 395 45.25 -26.36 8.28
N SER A 396 45.75 -26.34 9.51
CA SER A 396 46.42 -25.15 10.07
C SER A 396 47.74 -24.88 9.33
N ARG A 397 48.31 -23.68 9.49
CA ARG A 397 49.68 -23.35 9.01
C ARG A 397 50.78 -24.27 9.57
N SER A 398 50.48 -25.06 10.61
CA SER A 398 51.35 -26.11 11.17
C SER A 398 51.03 -27.52 10.67
N GLY A 399 50.16 -27.68 9.66
CA GLY A 399 49.83 -28.95 9.03
C GLY A 399 48.84 -29.83 9.81
N ARG A 400 48.22 -29.33 10.89
CA ARG A 400 47.23 -30.10 11.65
C ARG A 400 45.85 -29.96 11.01
N ALA A 401 45.25 -31.10 10.65
CA ALA A 401 43.85 -31.15 10.24
C ALA A 401 42.95 -30.83 11.43
N TYR A 402 42.03 -29.89 11.27
CA TYR A 402 41.00 -29.64 12.29
C TYR A 402 39.62 -29.58 11.63
N LYS A 403 38.62 -30.18 12.29
CA LYS A 403 37.22 -29.95 11.97
C LYS A 403 36.83 -28.60 12.58
N LYS A 404 36.20 -27.73 11.79
CA LYS A 404 35.60 -26.50 12.32
C LYS A 404 34.44 -26.93 13.22
N VAL A 405 34.68 -27.01 14.53
CA VAL A 405 33.61 -27.07 15.52
C VAL A 405 33.00 -25.67 15.51
N ILE A 406 31.93 -25.51 14.74
CA ILE A 406 31.08 -24.34 14.86
C ILE A 406 30.38 -24.53 16.20
N ILE A 407 30.83 -23.79 17.21
CA ILE A 407 30.19 -23.78 18.52
C ILE A 407 28.75 -23.27 18.30
N PRO A 408 27.71 -24.01 18.68
CA PRO A 408 26.31 -23.61 18.51
C PRO A 408 25.86 -22.58 19.57
N GLN A 409 26.77 -21.74 20.05
CA GLN A 409 26.44 -20.60 20.91
C GLN A 409 26.47 -19.35 20.04
N GLU A 410 25.34 -18.65 20.05
CA GLU A 410 25.01 -17.50 19.19
C GLU A 410 24.69 -17.90 17.75
N GLN A 411 23.60 -18.66 17.56
CA GLN A 411 22.79 -18.41 16.37
C GLN A 411 22.34 -16.96 16.46
N ALA A 412 23.09 -16.05 15.81
CA ALA A 412 22.50 -14.83 15.31
C ALA A 412 21.22 -15.28 14.60
N LEU A 413 20.07 -14.87 15.15
CA LEU A 413 18.78 -15.10 14.51
C LEU A 413 18.93 -14.74 13.03
N PRO A 414 18.43 -15.54 12.08
CA PRO A 414 18.48 -15.16 10.68
C PRO A 414 17.90 -13.76 10.56
N SER A 415 18.76 -12.78 10.27
CA SER A 415 18.33 -11.43 9.94
C SER A 415 17.41 -11.53 8.74
N GLU A 416 16.39 -10.71 8.71
CA GLU A 416 15.45 -10.69 7.60
C GLU A 416 16.18 -10.55 6.27
N ILE A 417 15.90 -11.47 5.35
CA ILE A 417 16.49 -11.45 4.00
C ILE A 417 15.57 -10.66 3.08
N VAL A 418 14.25 -10.86 3.16
CA VAL A 418 13.26 -10.20 2.32
C VAL A 418 12.78 -8.90 2.98
N HIS A 419 13.03 -7.74 2.37
CA HIS A 419 12.69 -6.44 2.95
C HIS A 419 11.37 -5.87 2.45
N SER A 420 11.09 -6.05 1.16
CA SER A 420 9.92 -5.45 0.53
C SER A 420 9.56 -6.16 -0.77
N LEU A 421 8.31 -6.07 -1.19
CA LEU A 421 7.85 -6.63 -2.46
C LEU A 421 6.68 -5.82 -3.01
N ASP A 422 6.53 -5.84 -4.33
CA ASP A 422 5.40 -5.24 -5.03
C ASP A 422 5.02 -6.05 -6.28
N TYR A 423 3.77 -5.96 -6.69
CA TYR A 423 3.25 -6.68 -7.86
C TYR A 423 2.66 -5.70 -8.87
N ASP A 424 3.14 -5.76 -10.10
CA ASP A 424 2.56 -5.03 -11.22
C ASP A 424 1.58 -5.90 -12.01
N ARG A 425 0.31 -5.45 -12.06
CA ARG A 425 -0.78 -6.17 -12.72
C ARG A 425 -0.71 -6.11 -14.24
N GLU A 426 -0.14 -5.05 -14.79
CA GLU A 426 -0.03 -4.89 -16.25
C GLU A 426 1.10 -5.78 -16.78
N LEU A 427 2.23 -5.80 -16.09
CA LEU A 427 3.40 -6.60 -16.46
C LEU A 427 3.26 -8.07 -16.05
N ASP A 428 2.40 -8.38 -15.08
CA ASP A 428 2.26 -9.71 -14.47
C ASP A 428 3.58 -10.18 -13.83
N ILE A 429 4.24 -9.25 -13.12
CA ILE A 429 5.58 -9.41 -12.53
C ILE A 429 5.55 -9.05 -11.05
N LEU A 430 6.24 -9.85 -10.25
CA LEU A 430 6.49 -9.61 -8.83
C LEU A 430 7.93 -9.08 -8.66
N ALA A 431 8.09 -7.89 -8.09
CA ALA A 431 9.39 -7.38 -7.65
C ALA A 431 9.61 -7.72 -6.18
N VAL A 432 10.80 -8.20 -5.84
CA VAL A 432 11.18 -8.49 -4.47
C VAL A 432 12.54 -7.88 -4.18
N LEU A 433 12.61 -7.07 -3.12
CA LEU A 433 13.83 -6.51 -2.57
C LEU A 433 14.31 -7.39 -1.41
N TYR A 434 15.54 -7.87 -1.50
CA TYR A 434 16.15 -8.72 -0.48
C TYR A 434 17.66 -8.51 -0.37
N THR A 435 18.23 -8.93 0.75
CA THR A 435 19.69 -8.98 0.95
C THR A 435 20.26 -10.28 0.40
N ARG A 436 21.20 -10.19 -0.54
CA ARG A 436 21.97 -11.34 -1.00
C ARG A 436 23.23 -11.49 -0.15
N TYR A 437 23.26 -12.52 0.70
CA TYR A 437 24.46 -12.87 1.47
C TYR A 437 25.50 -13.55 0.60
N VAL A 438 26.72 -13.02 0.62
CA VAL A 438 27.88 -13.63 -0.03
C VAL A 438 28.80 -14.16 1.07
N ALA A 439 28.81 -15.49 1.23
CA ALA A 439 29.38 -16.20 2.38
C ALA A 439 30.89 -15.95 2.67
N SER A 440 31.60 -15.27 1.76
CA SER A 440 33.04 -15.00 1.90
C SER A 440 33.38 -13.65 2.54
N ASP A 441 32.43 -12.70 2.63
CA ASP A 441 32.71 -11.37 3.16
C ASP A 441 31.41 -10.64 3.56
N VAL A 442 31.24 -10.35 4.86
CA VAL A 442 30.05 -9.65 5.38
C VAL A 442 29.98 -8.21 4.85
N GLU A 443 31.11 -7.60 4.49
CA GLU A 443 31.17 -6.29 3.84
C GLU A 443 30.74 -6.31 2.36
N SER A 444 30.43 -7.49 1.83
CA SER A 444 30.03 -7.70 0.43
C SER A 444 28.56 -8.06 0.25
N ASN A 445 27.74 -7.96 1.31
CA ASN A 445 26.30 -8.12 1.17
C ASN A 445 25.77 -7.06 0.20
N LYS A 446 24.80 -7.45 -0.62
CA LYS A 446 24.21 -6.57 -1.61
C LYS A 446 22.70 -6.60 -1.49
N TYR A 447 22.10 -5.43 -1.41
CA TYR A 447 20.68 -5.29 -1.65
C TYR A 447 20.39 -5.54 -3.13
N VAL A 448 19.46 -6.44 -3.40
CA VAL A 448 19.08 -6.85 -4.75
C VAL A 448 17.58 -6.72 -4.92
N ILE A 449 17.16 -6.12 -6.02
CA ILE A 449 15.77 -6.22 -6.48
C ILE A 449 15.71 -7.27 -7.57
N SER A 450 14.96 -8.34 -7.35
CA SER A 450 14.72 -9.38 -8.34
C SER A 450 13.28 -9.32 -8.85
N LEU A 451 13.13 -9.47 -10.17
CA LEU A 451 11.85 -9.52 -10.86
C LEU A 451 11.50 -10.98 -11.15
N TYR A 452 10.30 -11.40 -10.78
CA TYR A 452 9.81 -12.77 -10.93
C TYR A 452 8.55 -12.81 -11.78
N GLU A 453 8.44 -13.84 -12.60
CA GLU A 453 7.20 -14.15 -13.30
C GLU A 453 6.14 -14.59 -12.29
N ASN A 454 5.01 -13.89 -12.24
CA ASN A 454 3.95 -14.12 -11.27
C ASN A 454 3.32 -15.54 -11.34
N GLN A 455 3.34 -16.18 -12.50
CA GLN A 455 2.72 -17.50 -12.69
C GLN A 455 3.59 -18.66 -12.22
N THR A 456 4.90 -18.56 -12.42
CA THR A 456 5.85 -19.66 -12.21
C THR A 456 6.80 -19.43 -11.05
N GLY A 457 6.94 -18.18 -10.59
CA GLY A 457 7.98 -17.78 -9.63
C GLY A 457 9.38 -17.78 -10.23
N ARG A 458 9.51 -17.90 -11.56
CA ARG A 458 10.81 -17.89 -12.24
C ARG A 458 11.41 -16.49 -12.22
N GLU A 459 12.68 -16.38 -11.84
CA GLU A 459 13.42 -15.14 -11.92
C GLU A 459 13.61 -14.71 -13.38
N ILE A 460 13.29 -13.44 -13.64
CA ILE A 460 13.42 -12.78 -14.95
C ILE A 460 14.70 -11.93 -14.97
N ARG A 461 14.93 -11.14 -13.91
CA ARG A 461 16.02 -10.16 -13.87
C ARG A 461 16.40 -9.78 -12.44
N ASN A 462 17.65 -9.36 -12.27
CA ASN A 462 18.19 -8.87 -11.01
C ASN A 462 18.78 -7.47 -11.18
N ILE A 463 18.60 -6.63 -10.17
CA ILE A 463 19.13 -5.27 -10.11
C ILE A 463 19.88 -5.17 -8.80
N VAL A 464 21.19 -5.00 -8.89
CA VAL A 464 22.06 -4.84 -7.72
C VAL A 464 22.07 -3.37 -7.33
N LEU A 465 21.67 -3.05 -6.10
CA LEU A 465 21.71 -1.68 -5.60
C LEU A 465 23.18 -1.25 -5.35
N PRO A 466 23.50 0.05 -5.51
CA PRO A 466 24.87 0.53 -5.41
C PRO A 466 25.44 0.38 -3.98
N PRO A 467 26.76 0.10 -3.84
CA PRO A 467 27.42 -0.22 -2.56
C PRO A 467 27.53 0.96 -1.59
N SER A 468 27.11 2.18 -1.97
CA SER A 468 27.11 3.36 -1.08
C SER A 468 26.02 3.30 0.00
N VAL A 469 25.44 2.13 0.21
CA VAL A 469 24.38 1.87 1.16
C VAL A 469 24.96 0.89 2.16
N SER A 470 25.37 1.38 3.32
CA SER A 470 25.99 0.55 4.35
C SER A 470 25.02 -0.49 4.87
N ASP A 471 25.52 -1.71 5.09
CA ASP A 471 24.82 -2.84 5.73
C ASP A 471 24.58 -2.61 7.23
N SER A 472 23.90 -1.52 7.59
CA SER A 472 23.36 -1.38 8.94
C SER A 472 21.88 -1.71 8.94
N ASP A 473 21.43 -2.44 9.96
CA ASP A 473 20.00 -2.66 10.31
C ASP A 473 19.28 -1.34 10.69
N ALA A 474 19.85 -0.20 10.35
CA ALA A 474 19.34 1.13 10.62
C ALA A 474 18.62 1.72 9.39
N TYR A 475 18.21 0.91 8.42
CA TYR A 475 17.46 1.37 7.26
C TYR A 475 16.16 0.59 7.04
N ASP A 476 15.08 1.32 6.79
CA ASP A 476 13.82 0.80 6.28
C ASP A 476 13.80 0.93 4.75
N TRP A 477 13.37 -0.13 4.09
CA TRP A 477 13.43 -0.25 2.64
C TRP A 477 12.06 -0.56 2.06
N SER A 478 11.72 0.12 0.96
CA SER A 478 10.51 -0.20 0.20
C SER A 478 10.79 -0.19 -1.30
N VAL A 479 10.12 -1.09 -2.01
CA VAL A 479 10.14 -1.16 -3.47
C VAL A 479 8.72 -1.11 -4.01
N PHE A 480 8.50 -0.38 -5.09
CA PHE A 480 7.25 -0.41 -5.83
C PHE A 480 7.48 -0.12 -7.32
N PHE A 481 6.65 -0.72 -8.17
CA PHE A 481 6.59 -0.39 -9.61
C PHE A 481 6.04 1.00 -9.85
N GLU A 482 6.23 1.59 -11.00
CA GLU A 482 5.44 2.74 -11.46
C GLU A 482 5.50 2.76 -12.99
N ASP A 483 4.44 2.28 -13.65
CA ASP A 483 4.50 1.84 -15.04
C ASP A 483 5.70 0.88 -15.29
N MET A 484 6.65 1.29 -16.14
CA MET A 484 7.88 0.57 -16.44
C MET A 484 9.04 0.95 -15.50
N LEU A 485 8.83 1.90 -14.59
CA LEU A 485 9.82 2.32 -13.60
C LEU A 485 9.78 1.40 -12.38
N LEU A 486 10.92 1.29 -11.72
CA LEU A 486 11.05 0.63 -10.43
C LEU A 486 11.60 1.64 -9.44
N VAL A 487 10.82 1.94 -8.41
CA VAL A 487 11.17 2.91 -7.38
C VAL A 487 11.59 2.17 -6.13
N CYS A 488 12.75 2.53 -5.60
CA CYS A 488 13.28 2.01 -4.35
C CYS A 488 13.53 3.18 -3.39
N CYS A 489 12.96 3.09 -2.19
CA CYS A 489 13.12 4.09 -1.15
C CYS A 489 13.86 3.48 0.04
N MET A 490 14.82 4.23 0.55
CA MET A 490 15.63 3.88 1.71
C MET A 490 15.50 4.99 2.75
N GLY A 491 15.03 4.66 3.95
CA GLY A 491 14.87 5.60 5.06
C GLY A 491 15.70 5.19 6.28
N GLU A 492 16.33 6.14 6.97
CA GLU A 492 17.18 5.86 8.14
C GLU A 492 16.35 5.76 9.44
N ILE A 493 16.48 4.64 10.16
CA ILE A 493 15.81 4.33 11.42
C ILE A 493 16.64 4.91 12.58
N GLY A 494 16.06 5.84 13.34
CA GLY A 494 16.58 6.22 14.66
C GLY A 494 17.59 7.38 14.74
N GLY A 495 17.87 8.10 13.65
CA GLY A 495 18.73 9.30 13.66
C GLY A 495 17.98 10.63 13.90
N ASN A 496 18.60 11.59 14.59
CA ASN A 496 18.09 12.97 14.76
C ASN A 496 17.90 13.74 13.43
N ARG A 497 18.49 13.24 12.34
CA ARG A 497 18.26 13.68 10.97
C ARG A 497 17.99 12.44 10.13
N GLN A 498 16.72 12.18 9.79
CA GLN A 498 16.38 11.18 8.79
C GLN A 498 17.02 11.59 7.46
N THR A 499 18.07 10.86 7.05
CA THR A 499 18.56 10.95 5.68
C THR A 499 17.92 9.85 4.87
N ASN A 500 17.05 10.25 3.96
CA ASN A 500 16.30 9.31 3.14
C ASN A 500 16.83 9.42 1.69
N THR A 501 16.92 8.31 0.97
CA THR A 501 17.33 8.28 -0.45
C THR A 501 16.27 7.58 -1.30
N VAL A 502 15.91 8.19 -2.43
CA VAL A 502 15.13 7.52 -3.49
C VAL A 502 16.06 7.14 -4.64
N PHE A 503 15.86 5.94 -5.17
CA PHE A 503 16.42 5.46 -6.41
C PHE A 503 15.27 5.15 -7.39
N VAL A 504 15.37 5.65 -8.61
CA VAL A 504 14.44 5.33 -9.69
C VAL A 504 15.22 4.62 -10.78
N TYR A 505 14.74 3.43 -11.13
CA TYR A 505 15.31 2.60 -12.17
C TYR A 505 14.37 2.59 -13.37
N SER A 506 14.91 2.89 -14.54
CA SER A 506 14.19 2.78 -15.82
C SER A 506 14.82 1.72 -16.71
N LEU A 507 13.99 1.06 -17.51
CA LEU A 507 14.43 0.09 -18.49
C LEU A 507 15.04 0.81 -19.69
N GLN A 508 16.34 0.67 -19.90
CA GLN A 508 17.10 1.35 -20.96
C GLN A 508 17.74 0.33 -21.89
N GLU A 509 18.03 0.72 -23.13
CA GLU A 509 18.82 -0.12 -24.05
C GLU A 509 20.27 -0.23 -23.55
N GLU A 510 20.85 -1.42 -23.72
CA GLU A 510 22.29 -1.58 -23.60
C GLU A 510 22.96 -0.74 -24.68
N VAL A 511 23.64 0.32 -24.25
CA VAL A 511 24.61 1.00 -25.10
C VAL A 511 25.78 0.02 -25.24
N GLN A 512 25.88 -0.64 -26.39
CA GLN A 512 27.00 -1.49 -26.76
C GLN A 512 28.28 -0.68 -26.96
#